data_AF-W1XVN7-F1
#
_entry.id   AF-W1XVN7-F1
#
_cell.length_a   1.000
_cell.length_b   1.000
_cell.length_c   1.000
_cell.angle_alpha   90.00
_cell.angle_beta   90.00
_cell.angle_gamma   90.00
#
_symmetry.space_group_name_H-M   'P 1'
#
loop_
_entity.id
_entity.type
_entity.pdbx_description
1 polymer ?
#
loop_
_entity_poly.entity_id
_entity_poly.type
_entity_poly.pdbx_seq_one_letter_code
_entity_poly.pdbx_strand_id
1 'polypeptide(L)' 'QRPYNPNARRMAEMIQADWAKVGVQAKIVTYEWGEYLKRAKDGEHQTVMMGWTGDNGDPDNFFATLFSCAASEQGS' A
#
# COMPACT_ATOMS: atom_id res chain seq x y z
N GLN A 1 9.14 2.87 -10.93
CA GLN A 1 9.60 3.37 -9.62
C GLN A 1 8.50 4.30 -9.09
N ARG A 2 8.13 4.23 -7.81
CA ARG A 2 7.12 5.14 -7.23
C ARG A 2 7.84 6.24 -6.43
N PRO A 3 7.38 7.50 -6.43
CA PRO A 3 8.09 8.61 -5.78
C PRO A 3 8.27 8.39 -4.27
N TYR A 4 7.31 7.73 -3.62
CA TYR A 4 7.36 7.40 -2.19
C TYR A 4 8.06 6.07 -1.87
N ASN A 5 8.33 5.21 -2.87
CA ASN A 5 8.99 3.93 -2.67
C ASN A 5 9.81 3.51 -3.90
N PRO A 6 11.14 3.66 -3.85
CA PRO A 6 11.99 3.40 -5.01
C PRO A 6 12.08 1.91 -5.37
N ASN A 7 11.90 1.00 -4.41
CA ASN A 7 11.94 -0.44 -4.66
C ASN A 7 11.08 -1.22 -3.64
N ALA A 8 9.78 -1.32 -3.94
CA ALA A 8 8.82 -1.99 -3.07
C ALA A 8 9.12 -3.49 -2.89
N ARG A 9 9.70 -4.15 -3.89
CA ARG A 9 10.07 -5.57 -3.79
C ARG A 9 11.15 -5.78 -2.74
N ARG A 10 12.22 -4.96 -2.79
CA ARG A 10 13.30 -5.02 -1.80
C ARG A 10 12.82 -4.69 -0.40
N MET A 11 11.96 -3.68 -0.27
CA MET A 11 11.34 -3.34 1.01
C MET A 11 10.50 -4.50 1.58
N ALA A 12 9.70 -5.16 0.73
CA ALA A 12 8.89 -6.31 1.14
C ALA A 12 9.75 -7.50 1.62
N GLU A 13 10.91 -7.75 0.98
CA GLU A 13 11.87 -8.77 1.43
C GLU A 13 12.45 -8.43 2.81
N MET A 14 12.73 -7.16 3.09
CA MET A 14 13.21 -6.72 4.41
C MET A 14 12.12 -6.90 5.48
N ILE A 15 10.89 -6.45 5.21
CA ILE A 15 9.76 -6.64 6.14
C ILE A 15 9.48 -8.12 6.38
N GLN A 16 9.49 -8.94 5.33
CA GLN A 16 9.33 -10.40 5.46
C GLN A 16 10.40 -10.99 6.38
N ALA A 17 11.66 -10.58 6.24
CA ALA A 17 12.75 -11.05 7.11
C ALA A 17 12.57 -10.61 8.57
N ASP A 18 12.10 -9.38 8.80
CA ASP A 18 11.84 -8.88 10.16
C ASP A 18 10.61 -9.54 10.81
N TRP A 19 9.53 -9.74 10.05
CA TRP A 19 8.34 -10.46 10.51
C TRP A 19 8.64 -11.92 10.84
N ALA A 20 9.53 -12.57 10.09
CA ALA A 20 9.97 -13.93 10.40
C ALA A 20 10.63 -14.04 11.79
N LYS A 21 11.34 -12.99 12.26
CA LYS A 21 11.97 -12.97 13.60
C LYS A 21 10.94 -13.00 14.75
N VAL A 22 9.71 -12.57 14.48
CA VAL A 22 8.61 -12.57 15.44
C VAL A 22 7.54 -13.63 15.11
N GLY A 23 7.88 -14.60 14.27
CA GLY A 23 7.02 -15.76 13.97
C GLY A 23 5.93 -15.50 12.93
N VAL A 24 5.94 -14.37 12.22
CA VAL A 24 4.97 -14.05 11.16
C VAL A 24 5.53 -14.46 9.80
N GLN A 25 4.84 -15.37 9.11
CA GLN A 25 5.21 -15.84 7.77
C GLN A 25 4.52 -15.00 6.69
N ALA A 26 5.24 -14.06 6.08
CA ALA A 26 4.70 -13.24 5.00
C ALA A 26 4.92 -13.89 3.63
N LYS A 27 3.92 -13.84 2.74
CA LYS A 27 4.07 -14.17 1.32
C LYS A 27 4.06 -12.88 0.49
N ILE A 28 5.16 -12.61 -0.23
CA ILE A 28 5.23 -11.45 -1.11
C ILE A 28 4.49 -11.75 -2.41
N VAL A 29 3.45 -10.96 -2.71
CA VAL A 29 2.63 -11.05 -3.92
C VAL A 29 2.80 -9.77 -4.73
N THR A 30 2.89 -9.88 -6.05
CA THR A 30 2.99 -8.74 -6.98
C THR A 30 2.12 -8.99 -8.21
N TYR A 31 1.60 -7.91 -8.78
CA TYR A 31 0.81 -7.89 -10.00
C TYR A 31 1.30 -6.76 -10.91
N GLU A 32 0.76 -6.68 -12.13
CA GLU A 32 0.80 -5.47 -12.94
C GLU A 32 0.14 -4.31 -12.15
N TRP A 33 0.56 -3.06 -12.36
CA TRP A 33 0.18 -1.93 -11.51
C TRP A 33 -1.32 -1.61 -11.51
N GLY A 34 -1.98 -1.64 -12.68
CA GLY A 34 -3.42 -1.43 -12.77
C GLY A 34 -4.21 -2.51 -12.03
N GLU A 35 -3.82 -3.77 -12.25
CA GLU A 35 -4.43 -4.90 -11.55
C GLU A 35 -4.15 -4.87 -10.04
N TYR A 36 -2.95 -4.45 -9.64
CA TYR A 36 -2.56 -4.29 -8.24
C TYR A 36 -3.48 -3.29 -7.51
N LEU A 37 -3.71 -2.12 -8.11
CA LEU A 37 -4.59 -1.09 -7.54
C LEU A 37 -6.05 -1.55 -7.50
N LYS A 38 -6.52 -2.21 -8.56
CA LYS A 38 -7.89 -2.74 -8.61
C LYS A 38 -8.14 -3.75 -7.47
N ARG A 39 -7.28 -4.76 -7.34
CA ARG A 39 -7.39 -5.77 -6.27
C ARG A 39 -7.20 -5.19 -4.88
N ALA A 40 -6.35 -4.17 -4.74
CA ALA A 40 -6.19 -3.47 -3.47
C ALA A 40 -7.48 -2.74 -3.06
N LYS A 41 -8.11 -2.01 -4.00
CA LYS A 41 -9.42 -1.37 -3.81
C LYS A 41 -10.52 -2.38 -3.47
N ASP A 42 -10.52 -3.54 -4.12
CA ASP A 42 -11.50 -4.60 -3.88
C ASP A 42 -11.25 -5.36 -2.56
N GLY A 43 -10.21 -5.00 -1.79
CA GLY A 43 -9.93 -5.57 -0.47
C GLY A 43 -9.33 -6.98 -0.49
N GLU A 44 -8.75 -7.42 -1.63
CA GLU A 44 -8.21 -8.78 -1.76
C GLU A 44 -6.91 -9.02 -0.97
N HIS A 45 -6.31 -7.97 -0.41
CA HIS A 45 -5.02 -8.03 0.28
C HIS A 45 -5.20 -8.19 1.79
N GLN A 46 -4.24 -8.85 2.45
CA GLN A 46 -4.13 -8.82 3.91
C GLN A 46 -3.33 -7.59 4.39
N THR A 47 -2.27 -7.24 3.65
CA THR A 47 -1.45 -6.03 3.83
C THR A 47 -0.94 -5.58 2.47
N VAL A 48 -0.83 -4.27 2.22
CA VAL A 48 -0.46 -3.72 0.91
C VAL A 48 0.64 -2.66 1.03
N MET A 49 1.51 -2.59 0.01
CA MET A 49 2.54 -1.54 -0.10
C MET A 49 1.96 -0.36 -0.88
N MET A 50 1.63 0.71 -0.17
CA MET A 50 1.00 1.91 -0.70
C MET A 50 1.78 3.18 -0.36
N GLY A 51 1.34 4.29 -0.93
CA GLY A 51 1.86 5.62 -0.63
C GLY A 51 1.15 6.67 -1.47
N TRP A 52 1.41 7.93 -1.14
CA TRP A 52 0.71 9.08 -1.70
C TRP A 52 1.68 10.21 -2.01
N THR A 53 1.37 11.00 -3.03
CA THR A 53 1.99 12.29 -3.30
C THR A 53 0.85 13.30 -3.25
N GLY A 54 0.97 14.35 -2.43
CA GLY A 54 -0.11 15.32 -2.27
C GLY A 54 -0.45 16.03 -3.58
N ASP A 55 -1.74 16.18 -3.85
CA ASP A 55 -2.24 16.72 -5.12
C ASP A 55 -2.37 18.25 -5.11
N ASN A 56 -2.67 18.83 -3.94
CA ASN A 56 -3.10 20.24 -3.84
C ASN A 56 -2.42 21.05 -2.71
N GLY A 57 -1.52 20.42 -1.93
CA GLY A 57 -0.83 21.08 -0.81
C GLY A 57 -1.68 21.28 0.45
N ASP A 58 -2.93 20.79 0.46
CA ASP A 58 -3.82 20.82 1.62
C ASP A 58 -3.70 19.51 2.43
N PRO A 59 -3.58 19.56 3.78
CA PRO A 59 -3.56 18.35 4.60
C PRO A 59 -4.79 17.44 4.44
N ASP A 60 -5.94 17.98 4.08
CA ASP A 60 -7.17 17.22 3.81
C ASP A 60 -6.96 16.17 2.71
N ASN A 61 -6.14 16.47 1.69
CA ASN A 61 -5.80 15.54 0.62
C ASN A 61 -5.02 14.31 1.12
N PHE A 62 -4.42 14.36 2.31
CA PHE A 62 -3.84 13.18 2.94
C PHE A 62 -4.85 12.50 3.86
N PHE A 63 -5.51 13.25 4.75
CA PHE A 63 -6.34 12.63 5.78
C PHE A 63 -7.68 12.14 5.25
N ALA A 64 -8.45 13.00 4.60
CA ALA A 64 -9.80 12.66 4.15
C ALA A 64 -9.76 11.73 2.94
N THR A 65 -8.87 11.98 1.98
CA THR A 65 -8.75 11.17 0.75
C THR A 65 -8.28 9.75 1.03
N LEU A 66 -7.43 9.53 2.06
CA LEU A 66 -6.84 8.22 2.32
C LEU A 66 -7.48 7.45 3.46
N PHE A 67 -8.04 8.11 4.49
CA PHE A 67 -8.42 7.45 5.74
C PHE A 67 -9.83 7.81 6.25
N SER A 68 -10.65 8.49 5.45
CA SER A 68 -12.06 8.70 5.81
C SER A 68 -12.92 7.46 5.54
N CYS A 69 -14.13 7.41 6.10
CA CYS A 69 -15.08 6.35 5.77
C CYS A 69 -15.46 6.34 4.28
N ALA A 70 -15.54 7.53 3.65
CA ALA A 70 -15.80 7.64 2.22
C ALA A 70 -14.63 7.13 1.37
N ALA A 71 -13.39 7.33 1.84
CA ALA A 71 -12.18 6.84 1.18
C ALA A 71 -12.12 5.31 1.11
N SER A 72 -12.60 4.63 2.15
CA SER A 72 -12.68 3.17 2.20
C SER A 72 -13.51 2.58 1.05
N GLU A 73 -14.64 3.21 0.69
CA GLU A 73 -15.45 2.80 -0.46
C GLU A 73 -14.73 3.03 -1.81
N GLN A 74 -13.80 3.99 -1.82
CA GLN A 74 -13.01 4.33 -2.99
C GLN A 74 -11.73 3.49 -3.12
N GLY A 75 -11.40 2.66 -2.12
CA GLY A 75 -10.27 1.75 -2.13
C GLY A 75 -9.00 2.32 -1.50
N SER A 76 -9.15 3.30 -0.61
CA SER A 76 -8.07 3.81 0.25
C SER A 76 -8.23 3.35 1.69
#